data_AF-A0A2V3A4K6-F1
#
_entry.id   AF-A0A2V3A4K6-F1
#
_cell.length_a   1.000
_cell.length_b   1.000
_cell.length_c   1.000
_cell.angle_alpha   90.00
_cell.angle_beta   90.00
_cell.angle_gamma   90.00
#
_symmetry.space_group_name_H-M   'P 1'
#
loop_
_entity.id
_entity.type
_entity.pdbx_description
1 polymer ?
#
loop_
_entity_poly.entity_id
_entity_poly.type
_entity_poly.pdbx_seq_one_letter_code
_entity_poly.pdbx_strand_id
1 'polypeptide(L)'
;MKNGHIKEPIQKKWIWIVLALITLGIVPWYFPAAATEPYILGFPLWAFISTVFSIILCGYLSWLCVNEWNIVEDQEEADKAKGDKG
;
A
#
# COMPACT_ATOMS: atom_id res chain seq x y z
N MET A 1 -22.19 18.63 19.46
CA MET A 1 -20.90 18.77 18.75
C MET A 1 -20.69 17.49 17.96
N LYS A 2 -20.83 17.53 16.63
CA LYS A 2 -20.57 16.34 15.81
C LYS A 2 -19.07 16.27 15.60
N ASN A 3 -18.43 15.32 16.29
CA ASN A 3 -17.02 15.02 16.14
C ASN A 3 -16.82 14.54 14.70
N GLY A 4 -16.46 15.45 13.81
CA GLY A 4 -16.05 15.14 12.45
C GLY A 4 -14.73 14.38 12.55
N HIS A 5 -14.80 13.07 12.76
CA HIS A 5 -13.65 12.21 12.62
C HIS A 5 -13.25 12.22 11.15
N ILE A 6 -12.31 13.10 10.82
CA ILE A 6 -11.55 13.04 9.58
C ILE A 6 -10.95 11.63 9.59
N LYS A 7 -11.47 10.79 8.69
CA LYS A 7 -11.06 9.38 8.64
C LYS A 7 -9.67 9.36 8.05
N GLU A 8 -8.68 9.23 8.92
CA GLU A 8 -7.30 9.11 8.51
C GLU A 8 -7.15 7.99 7.47
N PRO A 9 -6.23 8.14 6.50
CA PRO A 9 -5.91 7.14 5.48
C PRO A 9 -5.83 5.71 6.05
N ILE A 10 -5.21 5.61 7.21
CA ILE A 10 -4.92 4.37 7.94
C ILE A 10 -6.19 3.63 8.39
N GLN A 11 -7.33 4.32 8.50
CA GLN A 11 -8.62 3.73 8.87
C GLN A 11 -9.32 3.03 7.68
N LYS A 12 -8.87 3.26 6.44
CA LYS A 12 -9.41 2.56 5.27
C LYS A 12 -8.90 1.12 5.27
N LYS A 13 -9.69 0.20 5.82
CA LYS A 13 -9.39 -1.25 5.91
C LYS A 13 -8.95 -1.88 4.58
N TRP A 14 -9.44 -1.36 3.45
CA TRP A 14 -9.04 -1.84 2.12
C TRP A 14 -7.55 -1.66 1.83
N ILE A 15 -6.93 -0.58 2.34
CA ILE A 15 -5.49 -0.33 2.18
C ILE A 15 -4.66 -1.46 2.78
N TRP A 16 -5.06 -1.91 3.97
CA TRP A 16 -4.41 -3.01 4.68
C TRP A 16 -4.63 -4.35 4.00
N ILE A 17 -5.79 -4.57 3.39
CA ILE A 17 -6.06 -5.79 2.61
C ILE A 17 -5.14 -5.85 1.39
N VAL A 18 -5.02 -4.75 0.64
CA VAL A 18 -4.13 -4.68 -0.53
C VAL A 18 -2.67 -4.82 -0.10
N LEU A 19 -2.25 -4.15 0.97
CA LEU A 19 -0.91 -4.27 1.52
C LEU A 19 -0.58 -5.71 1.94
N ALA A 20 -1.49 -6.38 2.65
CA ALA A 20 -1.33 -7.76 3.05
C ALA A 20 -1.24 -8.68 1.82
N LEU A 21 -2.11 -8.49 0.82
CA LEU A 21 -2.09 -9.28 -0.41
C LEU A 21 -0.76 -9.15 -1.17
N ILE A 22 -0.25 -7.92 -1.33
CA ILE A 22 1.05 -7.67 -1.96
C ILE A 22 2.17 -8.32 -1.13
N THR A 23 2.15 -8.17 0.19
CA THR A 23 3.16 -8.73 1.09
C THR A 23 3.19 -10.25 1.03
N LEU A 24 2.02 -10.91 1.00
CA LEU A 24 1.95 -12.37 0.82
C LEU A 24 2.55 -12.78 -0.53
N GLY A 25 2.34 -12.00 -1.59
CA GLY A 25 2.97 -12.24 -2.90
C GLY A 25 4.50 -12.17 -2.91
N ILE A 26 5.12 -11.46 -1.98
CA ILE A 26 6.59 -11.36 -1.86
C ILE A 26 7.18 -12.62 -1.21
N VAL A 27 6.44 -13.26 -0.30
CA VAL A 27 6.97 -14.35 0.52
C VAL A 27 7.13 -15.63 -0.32
N PRO A 28 8.35 -16.18 -0.44
CA PRO A 28 8.60 -17.32 -1.31
C PRO A 28 8.11 -18.66 -0.75
N TRP A 29 7.64 -18.72 0.50
CA TRP A 29 7.23 -19.96 1.18
C TRP A 29 6.04 -20.70 0.52
N TYR A 30 5.35 -20.05 -0.42
CA TYR A 30 4.24 -20.63 -1.18
C TYR A 30 4.72 -21.49 -2.34
N PHE A 31 5.98 -21.32 -2.74
CA PHE A 31 6.56 -22.08 -3.82
C PHE A 31 6.99 -23.45 -3.30
N PRO A 32 6.52 -24.55 -3.92
CA PRO A 32 7.00 -25.88 -3.57
C PRO A 32 8.51 -25.95 -3.84
N ALA A 33 9.24 -26.82 -3.14
CA ALA A 33 10.69 -26.97 -3.32
C ALA A 33 11.09 -27.20 -4.80
N ALA A 34 10.21 -27.81 -5.61
CA ALA A 34 10.36 -27.99 -7.05
C ALA A 34 10.40 -26.68 -7.88
N ALA A 35 9.92 -25.55 -7.35
CA ALA A 35 9.99 -24.24 -8.01
C ALA A 35 11.34 -23.54 -7.80
N THR A 36 12.33 -24.22 -7.21
CA THR A 36 13.73 -23.77 -7.20
C THR A 36 14.47 -24.12 -8.50
N GLU A 37 13.96 -25.06 -9.29
CA GLU A 37 14.57 -25.53 -10.54
C GLU A 37 14.42 -24.58 -11.73
N PRO A 38 13.32 -23.81 -11.90
CA PRO A 38 13.23 -22.91 -13.01
C PRO A 38 13.99 -21.62 -12.69
N TYR A 39 15.13 -21.46 -13.36
CA TYR A 39 15.92 -20.25 -13.31
C TYR A 39 15.54 -19.31 -14.46
N ILE A 40 15.17 -18.07 -14.14
CA ILE A 40 15.06 -16.99 -15.11
C ILE A 40 16.28 -16.08 -14.95
N LEU A 41 17.04 -15.87 -16.02
CA LEU A 41 18.21 -14.98 -16.05
C LEU A 41 19.30 -15.31 -15.00
N GLY A 42 19.38 -16.57 -14.56
CA GLY A 42 20.33 -17.01 -13.53
C GLY A 42 19.83 -16.90 -12.09
N PHE A 43 18.61 -16.42 -11.87
CA PHE A 43 17.95 -16.36 -10.57
C PHE A 43 16.74 -17.28 -10.51
N PRO A 44 16.40 -17.83 -9.33
CA PRO A 44 15.19 -18.62 -9.17
C PRO A 44 13.94 -17.81 -9.55
N LEU A 45 12.95 -18.45 -10.18
CA LEU A 45 11.67 -17.84 -10.53
C LEU A 45 11.03 -17.05 -9.39
N TRP A 46 11.05 -17.62 -8.18
CA TRP A 46 10.47 -16.99 -7.00
C TRP A 46 11.14 -15.65 -6.67
N ALA A 47 12.46 -15.51 -6.87
CA ALA A 47 13.18 -14.28 -6.60
C ALA A 47 12.78 -13.16 -7.57
N PHE A 48 12.55 -13.51 -8.84
CA PHE A 48 12.03 -12.58 -9.84
C PHE A 48 10.61 -12.10 -9.47
N ILE A 49 9.74 -13.02 -9.06
CA ILE A 49 8.38 -12.71 -8.63
C ILE A 49 8.39 -11.79 -7.40
N SER A 50 9.18 -12.12 -6.36
CA SER A 50 9.33 -11.26 -5.17
C SER A 50 9.84 -9.86 -5.53
N THR A 51 10.73 -9.75 -6.52
CA THR A 51 11.24 -8.46 -7.00
C THR A 51 10.14 -7.64 -7.67
N VAL A 52 9.35 -8.26 -8.56
CA VAL A 52 8.21 -7.59 -9.20
C VAL A 52 7.19 -7.12 -8.17
N PHE A 53 6.82 -7.97 -7.20
CA PHE A 53 5.91 -7.58 -6.13
C PHE A 53 6.48 -6.48 -5.23
N SER A 54 7.79 -6.42 -5.03
CA SER A 54 8.45 -5.34 -4.30
C SER A 54 8.35 -4.00 -5.05
N ILE A 55 8.52 -4.01 -6.38
CA ILE A 55 8.31 -2.81 -7.21
C ILE A 55 6.84 -2.35 -7.13
N ILE A 56 5.90 -3.30 -7.21
CA ILE A 56 4.47 -3.02 -7.05
C ILE A 56 4.19 -2.42 -5.67
N LEU A 57 4.79 -2.97 -4.60
CA LEU A 57 4.65 -2.47 -3.24
C LEU A 57 5.15 -1.03 -3.13
N CYS A 58 6.34 -0.73 -3.66
CA CYS A 58 6.88 0.61 -3.68
C CYS A 58 5.95 1.58 -4.42
N GLY A 59 5.48 1.21 -5.62
CA GLY A 59 4.56 2.04 -6.40
C GLY A 59 3.23 2.26 -5.67
N TYR A 60 2.68 1.21 -5.04
CA TYR A 60 1.47 1.29 -4.24
C TYR A 60 1.63 2.24 -3.06
N LEU A 61 2.73 2.13 -2.30
CA LEU A 61 3.02 3.02 -1.17
C LEU A 61 3.22 4.47 -1.64
N SER A 62 3.96 4.70 -2.72
CA SER A 62 4.12 6.04 -3.31
C SER A 62 2.79 6.64 -3.74
N TRP A 63 1.94 5.85 -4.41
CA TRP A 63 0.60 6.30 -4.79
C TRP A 63 -0.26 6.60 -3.57
N LEU A 64 -0.19 5.77 -2.53
CA LEU A 64 -0.94 5.94 -1.31
C LEU A 64 -0.52 7.21 -0.56
N CYS A 65 0.78 7.49 -0.47
CA CYS A 65 1.27 8.74 0.10
C CYS A 65 0.77 9.94 -0.70
N VAL A 66 0.88 9.94 -2.03
CA VAL A 66 0.48 11.12 -2.83
C VAL A 66 -1.03 11.32 -2.87
N ASN A 67 -1.81 10.25 -3.04
CA ASN A 67 -3.26 10.38 -3.19
C ASN A 67 -3.94 10.53 -1.83
N GLU A 68 -3.67 9.62 -0.90
CA GLU A 68 -4.46 9.53 0.32
C GLU A 68 -3.96 10.52 1.40
N TRP A 69 -2.66 10.83 1.47
CA TRP A 69 -2.17 11.86 2.40
C TRP A 69 -2.54 13.28 1.94
N ASN A 70 -2.34 13.60 0.66
CA ASN A 70 -2.61 14.94 0.11
C ASN A 70 -4.10 15.29 0.16
N ILE A 71 -4.99 14.34 -0.16
CA ILE A 71 -6.45 14.55 -0.04
C ILE A 71 -6.87 14.83 1.41
N VAL A 72 -6.21 14.20 2.39
CA VAL A 72 -6.56 14.40 3.80
C VAL A 72 -6.06 15.75 4.31
N GLU A 73 -4.84 16.16 3.96
CA GLU A 73 -4.30 17.47 4.31
C GLU A 73 -5.16 18.61 3.74
N ASP A 74 -5.51 18.54 2.45
CA ASP A 74 -6.39 19.51 1.79
C ASP A 74 -7.76 19.62 2.49
N GLN A 75 -8.33 18.49 2.93
CA GLN A 75 -9.62 18.47 3.64
C GLN A 75 -9.49 19.00 5.08
N GLU A 76 -8.42 18.67 5.79
CA GLU A 76 -8.14 19.21 7.12
C GLU A 76 -7.98 20.73 7.11
N GLU A 77 -7.26 21.27 6.12
CA GLU A 77 -7.10 22.72 5.96
C GLU A 77 -8.42 23.41 5.60
N ALA A 78 -9.21 22.83 4.68
CA ALA A 78 -10.51 23.37 4.29
C ALA A 78 -11.50 23.42 5.46
N ASP A 79 -11.50 22.41 6.34
CA ASP A 79 -12.36 22.38 7.52
C ASP A 79 -11.89 23.35 8.61
N LYS A 80 -10.57 23.49 8.83
CA LYS A 80 -10.01 24.54 9.70
C LYS A 80 -10.40 25.95 9.21
N ALA A 81 -10.30 26.21 7.91
CA ALA A 81 -10.65 27.51 7.31
C ALA A 81 -12.15 27.83 7.39
N LYS A 82 -13.03 26.82 7.48
CA LYS A 82 -14.48 27.00 7.70
C LYS A 82 -14.84 27.20 9.16
N GLY A 83 -14.13 26.54 10.08
CA GLY A 83 -14.32 26.68 11.52
C GLY A 83 -13.92 28.05 12.08
N ASP A 84 -12.95 28.73 11.46
CA ASP A 84 -12.49 30.07 11.85
C ASP A 84 -13.44 31.21 11.40
N LYS A 85 -14.38 30.92 10.50
CA LYS A 85 -15.30 31.92 9.92
C LYS A 85 -16.74 31.86 10.48
N GLY A 86 -17.01 31.08 11.52
CA GLY A 86 -18.32 30.93 12.15
C GLY A 86 -18.31 31.34 13.61
#